data_AF-A0A8J2P0H4-F1
#
_entry.id   AF-A0A8J2P0H4-F1
#
_cell.length_a   1.000
_cell.length_b   1.000
_cell.length_c   1.000
_cell.angle_alpha   90.00
_cell.angle_beta   90.00
_cell.angle_gamma   90.00
#
_symmetry.space_group_name_H-M   'P 1'
#
loop_
_entity.id
_entity.type
_entity.pdbx_description
1 polymer ?
#
loop_
_entity_poly.entity_id
_entity_poly.type
_entity_poly.pdbx_seq_one_letter_code
_entity_poly.pdbx_strand_id
1 'polypeptide(L)'
;TTTRIPDGRFEVALPWIEGHPPLKSHEDIAIKRLETTVKKLEAIGRIDDYQAVFNDWLAEGIIEEVPKSEIENSCHYLPHRAVIKENSETTKIRPVFDASAKGKGGTSLNECLEKGRNLLELIPKIIVGFRLRKIGIVSDIQKAFLQISINPQERDFLRFLWKEKGTTT
;
A
#
# COMPACT_ATOMS: atom_id res chain seq x y z
N THR A 1 12.08 14.73 2.80
CA THR A 1 11.92 15.47 4.07
C THR A 1 10.80 14.82 4.87
N THR A 2 10.94 14.74 6.19
CA THR A 2 9.91 14.15 7.08
C THR A 2 9.34 15.25 7.97
N THR A 3 8.02 15.39 7.98
CA THR A 3 7.29 16.38 8.80
C THR A 3 6.29 15.64 9.69
N ARG A 4 5.97 16.19 10.87
CA ARG A 4 4.89 15.65 11.70
C ARG A 4 3.63 16.49 11.50
N ILE A 5 2.54 15.85 11.10
CA ILE A 5 1.27 16.53 10.82
C ILE A 5 0.38 16.62 12.08
N PRO A 6 -0.64 17.50 12.12
CA PRO A 6 -1.42 17.77 13.35
C PRO A 6 -2.11 16.56 13.98
N ASP A 7 -2.44 15.53 13.18
CA ASP A 7 -3.02 14.27 13.67
C ASP A 7 -2.00 13.34 14.36
N GLY A 8 -0.73 13.75 14.40
CA GLY A 8 0.37 13.04 15.05
C GLY A 8 1.15 12.09 14.15
N ARG A 9 0.68 11.82 12.91
CA ARG A 9 1.39 10.98 11.93
C ARG A 9 2.63 11.69 11.39
N PHE A 10 3.59 10.87 10.93
CA PHE A 10 4.71 11.37 10.15
C PHE A 10 4.31 11.41 8.68
N GLU A 11 4.60 12.50 8.01
CA GLU A 11 4.45 12.70 6.59
C GLU A 11 5.82 12.67 5.90
N VAL A 12 5.92 11.90 4.82
CA VAL A 12 7.15 11.72 4.06
C VAL A 12 6.92 11.94 2.57
N ALA A 13 7.97 12.36 1.87
CA ALA A 13 8.01 12.35 0.42
C ALA A 13 8.49 10.98 -0.09
N LEU A 14 8.01 10.58 -1.28
CA LEU A 14 8.52 9.47 -2.05
C LEU A 14 9.98 9.72 -2.41
N PRO A 15 10.86 8.71 -2.25
CA PRO A 15 12.29 8.91 -2.46
C PRO A 15 12.62 8.75 -3.96
N TRP A 16 12.23 9.72 -4.79
CA TRP A 16 12.46 9.68 -6.23
C TRP A 16 13.95 9.63 -6.60
N ILE A 17 14.28 8.78 -7.58
CA ILE A 17 15.61 8.76 -8.22
C ILE A 17 15.72 9.97 -9.15
N GLU A 18 16.80 10.72 -9.05
CA GLU A 18 17.06 11.85 -9.94
C GLU A 18 17.16 11.37 -11.40
N GLY A 19 16.38 11.98 -12.30
CA GLY A 19 16.35 11.59 -13.71
C GLY A 19 15.69 10.23 -13.98
N HIS A 20 14.85 9.73 -13.07
CA HIS A 20 14.13 8.49 -13.28
C HIS A 20 13.33 8.49 -14.60
N PRO A 21 13.16 7.32 -15.25
CA PRO A 21 12.38 7.23 -16.47
C PRO A 21 10.90 7.60 -16.23
N PRO A 22 10.19 8.06 -17.27
CA PRO A 22 8.81 8.54 -17.12
C PRO A 22 7.88 7.42 -16.63
N LEU A 23 7.18 7.68 -15.53
CA LEU A 23 6.18 6.78 -14.98
C LEU A 23 4.83 7.03 -15.69
N LYS A 24 4.25 5.97 -16.27
CA LYS A 24 2.95 6.05 -16.95
C LYS A 24 1.81 5.76 -15.97
N SER A 25 0.58 6.10 -16.33
CA SER A 25 -0.59 5.90 -15.46
C SER A 25 -0.83 4.44 -15.03
N HIS A 26 -0.61 3.44 -15.89
CA HIS A 26 -0.88 2.03 -15.59
C HIS A 26 -2.34 1.68 -15.22
N GLU A 27 -3.30 2.58 -15.47
CA GLU A 27 -4.72 2.38 -15.20
C GLU A 27 -5.28 1.07 -15.80
N ASP A 28 -5.03 0.79 -17.08
CA ASP A 28 -5.46 -0.46 -17.74
C ASP A 28 -5.01 -1.74 -17.01
N ILE A 29 -3.83 -1.70 -16.40
CA ILE A 29 -3.25 -2.84 -15.67
C ILE A 29 -3.95 -2.98 -14.32
N ALA A 30 -4.18 -1.85 -13.64
CA ALA A 30 -4.90 -1.81 -12.38
C ALA A 30 -6.34 -2.31 -12.55
N ILE A 31 -7.07 -1.85 -13.58
CA ILE A 31 -8.42 -2.31 -13.91
C ILE A 31 -8.46 -3.83 -14.12
N LYS A 32 -7.62 -4.36 -15.03
CA LYS A 32 -7.58 -5.81 -15.32
C LYS A 32 -7.23 -6.64 -14.08
N ARG A 33 -6.32 -6.13 -13.25
CA ARG A 33 -5.94 -6.81 -12.00
C ARG A 33 -7.08 -6.78 -10.98
N LEU A 34 -7.79 -5.66 -10.87
CA LEU A 34 -8.96 -5.54 -10.01
C LEU A 34 -10.06 -6.50 -10.44
N GLU A 35 -10.45 -6.52 -11.73
CA GLU A 35 -11.45 -7.45 -12.26
C GLU A 35 -11.12 -8.91 -11.94
N THR A 36 -9.87 -9.30 -12.15
CA THR A 36 -9.40 -10.66 -11.85
C THR A 36 -9.46 -10.96 -10.35
N THR A 37 -9.10 -9.99 -9.51
CA THR A 37 -9.13 -10.13 -8.05
C THR A 37 -10.57 -10.23 -7.54
N VAL A 38 -11.47 -9.38 -8.03
CA VAL A 38 -12.90 -9.39 -7.69
C VAL A 38 -13.53 -10.72 -8.07
N LYS A 39 -13.36 -11.19 -9.33
CA LYS A 39 -13.91 -12.48 -9.79
C LYS A 39 -13.45 -13.64 -8.90
N LYS A 40 -12.17 -13.66 -8.52
CA LYS A 40 -11.62 -14.71 -7.64
C LYS A 40 -12.21 -14.65 -6.24
N LEU A 41 -12.38 -13.46 -5.68
CA LEU A 41 -12.93 -13.27 -4.33
C LEU A 41 -14.42 -13.55 -4.27
N GLU A 42 -15.18 -13.17 -5.29
CA GLU A 42 -16.60 -13.50 -5.44
C GLU A 42 -16.79 -15.02 -5.50
N ALA A 43 -15.96 -15.73 -6.28
CA ALA A 43 -16.02 -17.19 -6.41
C ALA A 43 -15.79 -17.95 -5.08
N ILE A 44 -15.07 -17.34 -4.12
CA ILE A 44 -14.82 -17.93 -2.79
C ILE A 44 -15.61 -17.26 -1.66
N GLY A 45 -16.52 -16.34 -1.98
CA GLY A 45 -17.35 -15.63 -1.00
C GLY A 45 -16.59 -14.72 -0.04
N ARG A 46 -15.46 -14.12 -0.47
CA ARG A 46 -14.60 -13.25 0.37
C ARG A 46 -14.48 -11.83 -0.14
N ILE A 47 -15.37 -11.41 -1.04
CA ILE A 47 -15.36 -10.05 -1.59
C ILE A 47 -15.71 -9.00 -0.52
N ASP A 48 -16.71 -9.27 0.33
CA ASP A 48 -17.10 -8.35 1.41
C ASP A 48 -15.97 -8.16 2.43
N ASP A 49 -15.29 -9.24 2.83
CA ASP A 49 -14.11 -9.17 3.71
C ASP A 49 -13.01 -8.28 3.11
N TYR A 50 -12.83 -8.34 1.79
CA TYR A 50 -11.81 -7.54 1.11
C TYR A 50 -12.19 -6.07 1.05
N GLN A 51 -13.44 -5.77 0.74
CA GLN A 51 -13.98 -4.41 0.72
C GLN A 51 -13.96 -3.76 2.11
N ALA A 52 -14.25 -4.55 3.15
CA ALA A 52 -14.18 -4.09 4.54
C ALA A 52 -12.79 -3.52 4.88
N VAL A 53 -11.70 -4.11 4.37
CA VAL A 53 -10.35 -3.57 4.59
C VAL A 53 -10.19 -2.14 4.05
N PHE A 54 -10.69 -1.86 2.85
CA PHE A 54 -10.61 -0.53 2.27
C PHE A 54 -11.54 0.46 2.98
N ASN A 55 -12.72 0.02 3.39
CA ASN A 55 -13.65 0.85 4.19
C ASN A 55 -13.02 1.24 5.53
N ASP A 56 -12.35 0.29 6.21
CA ASP A 56 -11.61 0.58 7.45
C ASP A 56 -10.48 1.58 7.20
N TRP A 57 -9.74 1.43 6.11
CA TRP A 57 -8.68 2.38 5.75
C TRP A 57 -9.22 3.77 5.45
N LEU A 58 -10.38 3.87 4.79
CA LEU A 58 -11.02 5.14 4.50
C LEU A 58 -11.52 5.80 5.80
N ALA A 59 -12.16 5.03 6.69
CA ALA A 59 -12.62 5.52 7.99
C ALA A 59 -11.47 5.95 8.92
N GLU A 60 -10.32 5.27 8.84
CA GLU A 60 -9.10 5.63 9.58
C GLU A 60 -8.31 6.78 8.92
N GLY A 61 -8.74 7.29 7.76
CA GLY A 61 -8.03 8.33 7.02
C GLY A 61 -6.66 7.89 6.49
N ILE A 62 -6.49 6.59 6.25
CA ILE A 62 -5.29 6.00 5.61
C ILE A 62 -5.35 6.20 4.09
N ILE A 63 -6.55 6.10 3.52
CA ILE A 63 -6.80 6.35 2.09
C ILE A 63 -7.86 7.44 1.94
N GLU A 64 -7.92 8.05 0.78
CA GLU A 64 -8.89 9.08 0.42
C GLU A 64 -9.43 8.83 -0.99
N GLU A 65 -10.64 9.31 -1.26
CA GLU A 65 -11.17 9.32 -2.62
C GLU A 65 -10.53 10.44 -3.42
N VAL A 66 -10.15 10.15 -4.66
CA VAL A 66 -9.63 11.16 -5.58
C VAL A 66 -10.76 12.16 -5.91
N PRO A 67 -10.59 13.47 -5.67
CA PRO A 67 -11.59 14.46 -6.01
C PRO A 67 -11.93 14.42 -7.50
N LYS A 68 -13.20 14.61 -7.86
CA LYS A 68 -13.65 14.57 -9.27
C LYS A 68 -12.88 15.54 -10.18
N SER A 69 -12.47 16.68 -9.63
CA SER A 69 -11.65 17.69 -10.33
C SER A 69 -10.22 17.24 -10.61
N GLU A 70 -9.72 16.20 -9.94
CA GLU A 70 -8.34 15.74 -9.99
C GLU A 70 -8.19 14.39 -10.70
N ILE A 71 -9.29 13.79 -11.15
CA ILE A 71 -9.29 12.50 -11.85
C ILE A 71 -8.39 12.56 -13.10
N GLU A 72 -8.43 13.66 -13.85
CA GLU A 72 -7.67 13.85 -15.09
C GLU A 72 -6.21 14.28 -14.86
N ASN A 73 -5.77 14.48 -13.60
CA ASN A 73 -4.39 14.82 -13.31
C ASN A 73 -3.43 13.68 -13.70
N SER A 74 -2.19 14.05 -14.00
CA SER A 74 -1.11 13.09 -14.21
C SER A 74 -0.93 12.25 -12.95
N CYS A 75 -1.14 10.94 -13.06
CA CYS A 75 -1.14 10.02 -11.94
C CYS A 75 -0.54 8.65 -12.32
N HIS A 76 -0.41 7.76 -11.33
CA HIS A 76 -0.07 6.36 -11.50
C HIS A 76 -0.94 5.47 -10.60
N TYR A 77 -1.47 4.40 -11.17
CA TYR A 77 -2.32 3.41 -10.51
C TYR A 77 -1.54 2.15 -10.14
N LEU A 78 -1.58 1.80 -8.85
CA LEU A 78 -1.03 0.58 -8.31
C LEU A 78 -2.03 -0.59 -8.47
N PRO A 79 -1.71 -1.62 -9.27
CA PRO A 79 -2.47 -2.85 -9.25
C PRO A 79 -2.32 -3.52 -7.89
N HIS A 80 -3.39 -4.13 -7.39
CA HIS A 80 -3.34 -4.89 -6.15
C HIS A 80 -4.06 -6.24 -6.26
N ARG A 81 -3.78 -7.12 -5.31
CA ARG A 81 -4.44 -8.42 -5.18
C ARG A 81 -4.71 -8.73 -3.70
N ALA A 82 -5.65 -9.62 -3.46
CA ALA A 82 -5.86 -10.17 -2.13
C ALA A 82 -4.81 -11.26 -1.80
N VAL A 83 -4.30 -11.23 -0.58
CA VAL A 83 -3.59 -12.34 0.07
C VAL A 83 -4.41 -12.79 1.27
N ILE A 84 -4.86 -14.04 1.23
CA ILE A 84 -5.64 -14.65 2.30
C ILE A 84 -4.70 -15.48 3.17
N LYS A 85 -4.72 -15.24 4.48
CA LYS A 85 -4.00 -16.05 5.47
C LYS A 85 -5.02 -16.57 6.47
N GLU A 86 -5.56 -17.76 6.20
CA GLU A 86 -6.63 -18.36 7.01
C GLU A 86 -6.19 -18.62 8.45
N ASN A 87 -4.91 -18.93 8.65
CA ASN A 87 -4.31 -19.16 9.97
C ASN A 87 -3.95 -17.85 10.72
N SER A 88 -4.29 -16.68 10.19
CA SER A 88 -4.02 -15.39 10.85
C SER A 88 -5.15 -15.05 11.82
N GLU A 89 -4.83 -14.90 13.09
CA GLU A 89 -5.80 -14.49 14.13
C GLU A 89 -6.32 -13.06 13.91
N THR A 90 -5.46 -12.16 13.45
CA THR A 90 -5.74 -10.71 13.41
C THR A 90 -6.17 -10.17 12.04
N THR A 91 -5.70 -10.71 10.91
CA THR A 91 -6.04 -10.18 9.58
C THR A 91 -6.09 -11.29 8.53
N LYS A 92 -7.29 -11.83 8.30
CA LYS A 92 -7.52 -12.98 7.40
C LYS A 92 -7.32 -12.65 5.92
N ILE A 93 -7.49 -11.40 5.51
CA ILE A 93 -7.29 -10.93 4.13
C ILE A 93 -6.54 -9.60 4.11
N ARG A 94 -5.56 -9.45 3.20
CA ARG A 94 -4.81 -8.21 3.03
C ARG A 94 -4.67 -7.82 1.57
N PRO A 95 -4.89 -6.55 1.21
CA PRO A 95 -4.46 -6.01 -0.08
C PRO A 95 -2.93 -5.99 -0.16
N VAL A 96 -2.41 -6.46 -1.29
CA VAL A 96 -0.99 -6.37 -1.63
C VAL A 96 -0.88 -5.60 -2.94
N PHE A 97 -0.24 -4.44 -2.89
CA PHE A 97 0.04 -3.58 -4.03
C PHE A 97 1.30 -4.04 -4.76
N ASP A 98 1.26 -3.99 -6.08
CA ASP A 98 2.32 -4.44 -6.97
C ASP A 98 2.97 -3.22 -7.65
N ALA A 99 3.84 -2.54 -6.90
CA ALA A 99 4.67 -1.42 -7.39
C ALA A 99 5.76 -1.86 -8.39
N SER A 100 5.90 -3.18 -8.62
CA SER A 100 6.80 -3.75 -9.62
C SER A 100 6.14 -3.97 -10.98
N ALA A 101 4.82 -3.78 -11.07
CA ALA A 101 4.08 -3.95 -12.31
C ALA A 101 4.58 -2.98 -13.39
N LYS A 102 4.73 -3.52 -14.61
CA LYS A 102 5.17 -2.78 -15.79
C LYS A 102 4.14 -2.92 -16.90
N GLY A 103 3.81 -1.81 -17.55
CA GLY A 103 3.14 -1.84 -18.84
C GLY A 103 4.05 -2.33 -19.97
N LYS A 104 3.48 -2.50 -21.17
CA LYS A 104 4.27 -2.81 -22.38
C LYS A 104 5.29 -1.69 -22.61
N GLY A 105 6.57 -2.00 -22.43
CA GLY A 105 7.66 -1.02 -22.51
C GLY A 105 7.59 0.09 -21.46
N GLY A 106 6.92 -0.15 -20.33
CA GLY A 106 6.77 0.81 -19.24
C GLY A 106 7.75 0.60 -18.09
N THR A 107 7.94 1.65 -17.31
CA THR A 107 8.71 1.70 -16.08
C THR A 107 7.82 1.37 -14.88
N SER A 108 8.31 0.61 -13.90
CA SER A 108 7.57 0.39 -12.65
C SER A 108 7.84 1.48 -11.62
N LEU A 109 6.91 1.69 -10.68
CA LEU A 109 7.13 2.66 -9.59
C LEU A 109 8.42 2.34 -8.81
N ASN A 110 8.71 1.07 -8.56
CA ASN A 110 9.96 0.67 -7.90
C ASN A 110 11.24 1.04 -8.67
N GLU A 111 11.18 1.23 -9.99
CA GLU A 111 12.32 1.70 -10.80
C GLU A 111 12.48 3.22 -10.75
N CYS A 112 11.46 3.95 -10.28
CA CYS A 112 11.51 5.39 -10.09
C CYS A 112 11.92 5.80 -8.68
N LEU A 113 11.90 4.87 -7.72
CA LEU A 113 12.14 5.13 -6.32
C LEU A 113 13.46 4.51 -5.84
N GLU A 114 14.16 5.26 -4.99
CA GLU A 114 15.36 4.79 -4.32
C GLU A 114 15.02 3.63 -3.39
N LYS A 115 15.79 2.54 -3.51
CA LYS A 115 15.68 1.38 -2.63
C LYS A 115 16.01 1.71 -1.17
N GLY A 116 16.78 2.78 -0.96
CA GLY A 116 17.29 3.17 0.36
C GLY A 116 18.34 2.21 0.91
N ARG A 117 18.94 2.61 2.03
CA ARG A 117 19.91 1.77 2.76
C ARG A 117 19.16 0.75 3.61
N ASN A 118 19.69 -0.47 3.69
CA ASN A 118 19.18 -1.45 4.65
C ASN A 118 19.61 -1.06 6.07
N LEU A 119 18.66 -0.54 6.86
CA LEU A 119 18.87 -0.14 8.26
C LEU A 119 18.52 -1.26 9.25
N LEU A 120 18.11 -2.44 8.77
CA LEU A 120 17.76 -3.56 9.66
C LEU A 120 19.02 -4.12 10.31
N GLU A 121 19.00 -4.22 11.63
CA GLU A 121 20.03 -4.94 12.37
C GLU A 121 19.98 -6.45 12.06
N LEU A 122 21.14 -7.12 12.17
CA LEU A 122 21.21 -8.56 12.01
C LEU A 122 20.36 -9.27 13.07
N ILE A 123 19.46 -10.14 12.63
CA ILE A 123 18.56 -10.91 13.51
C ILE A 123 19.31 -11.59 14.67
N PRO A 124 20.48 -12.24 14.48
CA PRO A 124 21.23 -12.82 15.60
C PRO A 124 21.63 -11.79 16.66
N LYS A 125 22.03 -10.58 16.26
CA LYS A 125 22.41 -9.50 17.17
C LYS A 125 21.21 -9.06 18.02
N ILE A 126 20.05 -8.90 17.40
CA ILE A 126 18.79 -8.57 18.09
C ILE A 126 18.45 -9.66 19.12
N ILE A 127 18.51 -10.93 18.72
CA ILE A 127 18.17 -12.07 19.61
C ILE A 127 19.13 -12.18 20.79
N VAL A 128 20.45 -12.03 20.56
CA VAL A 128 21.43 -12.03 21.64
C VAL A 128 21.16 -10.89 22.61
N GLY A 129 20.95 -9.67 22.10
CA GLY A 129 20.62 -8.50 22.91
C GLY A 129 19.35 -8.70 23.76
N PHE A 130 18.30 -9.26 23.16
CA PHE A 130 17.03 -9.56 23.85
C PHE A 130 17.23 -10.56 25.00
N ARG A 131 18.15 -11.53 24.85
CA ARG A 131 18.46 -12.54 25.87
C ARG A 131 19.40 -12.08 26.98
N LEU A 132 20.06 -10.92 26.85
CA LEU A 132 21.01 -10.44 27.87
C LEU A 132 20.36 -10.01 29.19
N ARG A 133 19.05 -9.72 29.18
CA ARG A 133 18.33 -9.22 30.35
C ARG A 133 17.32 -10.26 30.84
N LYS A 134 16.99 -10.20 32.14
CA LYS A 134 16.09 -11.14 32.80
C LYS A 134 14.64 -11.08 32.28
N ILE A 135 14.22 -9.91 31.79
CA ILE A 135 12.86 -9.64 31.32
C ILE A 135 12.94 -9.07 29.91
N GLY A 136 12.22 -9.68 28.98
CA GLY A 136 12.06 -9.20 27.61
C GLY A 136 10.60 -8.82 27.36
N ILE A 137 10.37 -7.71 26.66
CA ILE A 137 9.04 -7.24 26.26
C ILE A 137 8.96 -7.33 24.74
N VAL A 138 7.86 -7.88 24.24
CA VAL A 138 7.55 -7.94 22.81
C VAL A 138 6.18 -7.32 22.61
N SER A 139 6.06 -6.49 21.58
CA SER A 139 4.79 -5.93 21.13
C SER A 139 4.80 -5.88 19.60
N ASP A 140 3.63 -6.06 19.00
CA ASP A 140 3.41 -5.79 17.59
C ASP A 140 2.78 -4.40 17.42
N ILE A 141 3.13 -3.70 16.34
CA ILE A 141 2.53 -2.41 15.99
C ILE A 141 1.56 -2.64 14.84
N GLN A 142 0.27 -2.55 15.15
CA GLN A 142 -0.76 -2.71 14.14
C GLN A 142 -0.62 -1.63 13.05
N LYS A 143 -0.66 -2.06 11.78
CA LYS A 143 -0.69 -1.17 10.60
C LYS A 143 0.46 -0.13 10.57
N ALA A 144 1.63 -0.44 11.14
CA ALA A 144 2.73 0.52 11.33
C ALA A 144 3.08 1.37 10.08
N PHE A 145 3.18 0.74 8.90
CA PHE A 145 3.49 1.46 7.65
C PHE A 145 2.34 2.37 7.17
N LEU A 146 1.09 2.00 7.44
CA LEU A 146 -0.09 2.78 7.05
C LEU A 146 -0.29 4.02 7.95
N GLN A 147 0.43 4.09 9.08
CA GLN A 147 0.45 5.26 9.96
C GLN A 147 1.41 6.35 9.49
N ILE A 148 2.13 6.13 8.38
CA ILE A 148 3.00 7.12 7.74
C ILE A 148 2.21 7.73 6.57
N SER A 149 1.96 9.05 6.65
CA SER A 149 1.35 9.84 5.59
C SER A 149 2.34 10.07 4.45
N ILE A 150 1.82 10.19 3.24
CA ILE A 150 2.57 10.61 2.05
C ILE A 150 2.24 12.08 1.76
N ASN A 151 3.26 12.84 1.36
CA ASN A 151 3.11 14.22 0.91
C ASN A 151 1.94 14.32 -0.10
N PRO A 152 0.94 15.21 0.12
CA PRO A 152 -0.21 15.36 -0.76
C PRO A 152 0.12 15.46 -2.24
N GLN A 153 1.23 16.12 -2.59
CA GLN A 153 1.66 16.32 -3.99
C GLN A 153 2.08 15.02 -4.69
N GLU A 154 2.32 13.94 -3.94
CA GLU A 154 2.87 12.69 -4.45
C GLU A 154 1.91 11.50 -4.27
N ARG A 155 0.75 11.72 -3.63
CA ARG A 155 -0.27 10.68 -3.45
C ARG A 155 -0.82 10.17 -4.77
N ASP A 156 -0.83 11.02 -5.79
CA ASP A 156 -1.29 10.68 -7.14
C ASP A 156 -0.45 9.59 -7.82
N PHE A 157 0.76 9.29 -7.34
CA PHE A 157 1.57 8.18 -7.84
C PHE A 157 1.24 6.83 -7.17
N LEU A 158 0.40 6.86 -6.15
CA LEU A 158 -0.04 5.70 -5.35
C LEU A 158 -1.55 5.45 -5.48
N ARG A 159 -2.23 6.03 -6.48
CA ARG A 159 -3.66 5.79 -6.71
C ARG A 159 -3.92 4.31 -6.90
N PHE A 160 -5.11 3.85 -6.57
CA PHE A 160 -5.55 2.49 -6.85
C PHE A 160 -7.07 2.46 -6.98
N LEU A 161 -7.57 1.40 -7.60
CA LEU A 161 -9.00 1.22 -7.87
C LEU A 161 -9.52 0.11 -6.98
N TRP A 162 -10.64 0.33 -6.28
CA TRP A 162 -11.34 -0.75 -5.58
C TRP A 162 -12.83 -0.73 -5.94
N LYS A 163 -13.50 -1.88 -5.78
CA LYS A 163 -14.93 -2.00 -6.03
C LYS A 163 -15.69 -1.50 -4.80
N GLU A 164 -16.56 -0.51 -4.97
CA GLU A 164 -17.47 -0.07 -3.92
C GLU A 164 -18.67 -1.05 -3.80
N LYS A 165 -19.27 -1.12 -2.61
CA LYS A 165 -20.42 -1.99 -2.37
C LYS A 165 -21.67 -1.38 -3.03
N GLY A 166 -22.12 -1.96 -4.14
CA GLY A 166 -23.35 -1.55 -4.83
C GLY A 166 -23.16 -1.07 -6.27
N THR A 167 -21.92 -0.94 -6.77
CA THR A 167 -21.67 -0.68 -8.19
C THR A 167 -21.94 -1.97 -8.97
N THR A 168 -23.16 -2.10 -9.47
CA THR A 168 -23.51 -3.12 -10.47
C THR A 168 -22.93 -2.64 -11.79
N THR A 169 -22.03 -3.43 -12.37
CA THR A 169 -21.44 -3.17 -13.69
C THR A 169 -22.50 -3.03 -14.77
#